data_AF-A0A7S2CLP6-F1
#
_entry.id   AF-A0A7S2CLP6-F1
#
_cell.length_a   1.000
_cell.length_b   1.000
_cell.length_c   1.000
_cell.angle_alpha   90.00
_cell.angle_beta   90.00
_cell.angle_gamma   90.00
#
_symmetry.space_group_name_H-M   'P 1'
#
loop_
_entity.id
_entity.type
_entity.pdbx_description
1 polymer ?
#
loop_
_entity_poly.entity_id
_entity_poly.type
_entity_poly.pdbx_seq_one_letter_code
_entity_poly.pdbx_strand_id
1 'polypeptide(L)'
;AKLQMLHERGGERNEYVGGYGGGHLHASSFDEVQKHERERCLLAAEVKKAREAAKSERQQLKQHATESSNASTWTARLLEQDDAHFDRADEGIERELTQATTGLVSAAAFRETKERLEKRKAEQAVEEAAQKAEKEAEARRKRLRKKQEKRQQEAAKLSFDDDDGVEGGGETGDG
;
A
#
# COMPACT_ATOMS: atom_id res chain seq x y z
N ALA A 1 19.55 49.72 77.87
CA ALA A 1 19.62 48.25 78.09
C ALA A 1 19.00 47.43 76.95
N LYS A 2 17.68 47.49 76.70
CA LYS A 2 17.01 46.63 75.69
C LYS A 2 17.42 46.91 74.22
N LEU A 3 17.70 48.17 73.88
CA LEU A 3 18.20 48.59 72.56
C LEU A 3 19.65 48.17 72.30
N GLN A 4 20.47 48.10 73.36
CA GLN A 4 21.89 47.76 73.27
C GLN A 4 22.08 46.25 73.03
N MET A 5 21.28 45.42 73.72
CA MET A 5 21.24 43.97 73.45
C MET A 5 20.69 43.61 72.07
N LEU A 6 19.78 44.41 71.49
CA LEU A 6 19.32 44.22 70.12
C LEU A 6 20.39 44.60 69.09
N HIS A 7 21.23 45.59 69.41
CA HIS A 7 22.35 46.00 68.56
C HIS A 7 23.51 45.01 68.59
N GLU A 8 23.78 44.40 69.75
CA GLU A 8 24.77 43.31 69.89
C GLU A 8 24.30 42.03 69.18
N ARG A 9 23.01 41.69 69.28
CA ARG A 9 22.42 40.52 68.59
C ARG A 9 22.29 40.69 67.08
N GLY A 10 22.28 41.94 66.59
CA GLY A 10 22.34 42.28 65.16
C GLY A 10 23.76 42.36 64.58
N GLY A 11 24.79 42.18 65.41
CA GLY A 11 26.20 42.25 65.01
C GLY A 11 26.86 40.91 64.67
N GLU A 12 26.23 39.78 65.02
CA GLU A 12 26.74 38.45 64.66
C GLU A 12 26.39 38.12 63.20
N ARG A 13 27.27 38.54 62.31
CA ARG A 13 27.25 38.09 60.92
C ARG A 13 27.69 36.62 60.88
N ASN A 14 26.73 35.71 60.81
CA ASN A 14 26.99 34.36 60.30
C ASN A 14 27.17 34.42 58.77
N GLU A 15 28.29 35.01 58.33
CA GLU A 15 28.71 34.97 56.93
C GLU A 15 29.31 33.59 56.63
N TYR A 16 28.45 32.64 56.26
CA TYR A 16 28.90 31.41 55.60
C TYR A 16 29.26 31.72 54.14
N VAL A 17 30.55 31.86 53.86
CA VAL A 17 31.09 32.00 52.50
C VAL A 17 31.52 30.62 52.01
N GLY A 18 30.61 29.89 51.39
CA GLY A 18 30.92 28.56 50.87
C GLY A 18 29.93 28.07 49.82
N GLY A 19 30.36 28.08 48.55
CA GLY A 19 29.78 27.22 47.51
C GLY A 19 29.28 27.93 46.26
N TYR A 20 29.77 27.46 45.12
CA TYR A 20 29.53 27.89 43.74
C TYR A 20 28.08 28.35 43.48
N GLY A 21 27.91 29.60 43.01
CA GLY A 21 26.63 30.13 42.54
C GLY A 21 26.12 31.41 43.20
N GLY A 22 26.98 32.35 43.60
CA GLY A 22 26.71 33.80 43.58
C GLY A 22 25.42 34.36 44.21
N GLY A 23 24.79 33.68 45.17
CA GLY A 23 23.62 34.19 45.91
C GLY A 23 23.92 34.23 47.41
N HIS A 24 23.60 35.35 48.07
CA HIS A 24 23.63 35.44 49.53
C HIS A 24 22.50 34.59 50.12
N LEU A 25 22.80 33.37 50.56
CA LEU A 25 21.88 32.57 51.37
C LEU A 25 21.79 33.17 52.77
N HIS A 26 20.67 33.85 53.05
CA HIS A 26 20.32 34.25 54.42
C HIS A 26 19.70 33.05 55.12
N ALA A 27 20.49 32.32 55.90
CA ALA A 27 20.01 31.26 56.77
C ALA A 27 20.15 31.70 58.23
N SER A 28 19.08 31.53 59.00
CA SER A 28 18.98 31.92 60.41
C SER A 28 19.55 30.84 61.33
N SER A 29 19.82 29.65 60.81
CA SER A 29 20.34 28.49 61.55
C SER A 29 21.15 27.53 60.68
N PHE A 30 22.01 26.72 61.32
CA PHE A 30 22.80 25.69 60.64
C PHE A 30 21.93 24.60 59.97
N ASP A 31 20.79 24.26 60.57
CA ASP A 31 19.85 23.29 60.00
C ASP A 31 19.22 23.79 58.69
N GLU A 32 18.98 25.10 58.57
CA GLU A 32 18.53 25.73 57.32
C GLU A 32 19.61 25.65 56.23
N VAL A 33 20.88 25.87 56.58
CA VAL A 33 22.01 25.71 55.65
C VAL A 33 22.08 24.28 55.13
N GLN A 34 21.95 23.27 56.01
CA GLN A 34 21.97 21.87 55.58
C GLN A 34 20.80 21.49 54.68
N LYS A 35 19.60 22.03 54.92
CA LYS A 35 18.43 21.82 54.05
C LYS A 35 18.67 22.41 52.67
N HIS A 36 19.16 23.64 52.60
CA HIS A 36 19.48 24.29 51.33
C HIS A 36 20.59 23.57 50.56
N GLU A 37 21.60 23.04 51.24
CA GLU A 37 22.65 22.26 50.58
C GLU A 37 22.10 20.96 49.98
N ARG A 38 21.18 20.28 50.68
CA ARG A 38 20.50 19.08 50.17
C ARG A 38 19.60 19.42 48.98
N GLU A 39 18.81 20.49 49.08
CA GLU A 39 17.99 21.00 47.96
C GLU A 39 18.84 21.34 46.74
N ARG A 40 20.00 21.98 46.94
CA ARG A 40 20.95 22.28 45.87
C ARG A 40 21.50 21.02 45.21
N CYS A 41 21.87 20.02 46.00
CA CYS A 41 22.35 18.73 45.48
C CYS A 41 21.26 18.02 44.66
N LEU A 42 20.00 18.05 45.12
CA LEU A 42 18.86 17.48 44.40
C LEU A 42 18.61 18.23 43.08
N LEU A 43 18.55 19.56 43.11
CA LEU A 43 18.38 20.38 41.91
C LEU A 43 19.52 20.18 40.91
N ALA A 44 20.77 20.09 41.37
CA ALA A 44 21.91 19.82 40.50
C ALA A 44 21.80 18.43 39.83
N ALA A 45 21.32 17.41 40.56
CA ALA A 45 21.08 16.08 40.02
C ALA A 45 19.93 16.08 38.99
N GLU A 46 18.85 16.81 39.25
CA GLU A 46 17.72 16.98 38.33
C GLU A 46 18.14 17.70 37.04
N VAL A 47 18.87 18.81 37.15
CA VAL A 47 19.40 19.55 36.00
C VAL A 47 20.33 18.67 35.17
N LYS A 48 21.16 17.84 35.82
CA LYS A 48 22.03 16.90 35.11
C LYS A 48 21.21 15.87 34.33
N LYS A 49 20.20 15.25 34.96
CA LYS A 49 19.29 14.29 34.29
C LYS A 49 18.54 14.95 33.14
N ALA A 50 18.01 16.16 33.33
CA ALA A 50 17.32 16.91 32.29
C ALA A 50 18.24 17.22 31.09
N ARG A 51 19.51 17.57 31.33
CA ARG A 51 20.50 17.78 30.26
C ARG A 51 20.83 16.49 29.51
N GLU A 52 20.91 15.36 30.20
CA GLU A 52 21.13 14.06 29.57
C GLU A 52 19.94 13.66 28.69
N ALA A 53 18.70 13.84 29.18
CA ALA A 53 17.48 13.59 28.42
C ALA A 53 17.37 14.49 27.17
N ALA A 54 17.64 15.79 27.30
CA ALA A 54 17.60 16.71 26.17
C ALA A 54 18.67 16.36 25.11
N LYS A 55 19.83 15.84 25.53
CA LYS A 55 20.86 15.35 24.60
C LYS A 55 20.39 14.09 23.85
N SER A 56 19.78 13.12 24.54
CA SER A 56 19.29 11.91 23.89
C SER A 56 18.16 12.20 22.92
N GLU A 57 17.21 13.08 23.29
CA GLU A 57 16.14 13.52 22.39
C GLU A 57 16.68 14.23 21.14
N ARG A 58 17.65 15.13 21.32
CA ARG A 58 18.30 15.80 20.17
C ARG A 58 19.01 14.81 19.26
N GLN A 59 19.60 13.75 19.81
CA GLN A 59 20.24 12.71 19.01
C GLN A 59 19.21 11.87 18.23
N GLN A 60 18.08 11.53 18.84
CA GLN A 60 16.98 10.85 18.18
C GLN A 60 16.39 11.69 17.04
N LEU A 61 16.18 12.99 17.28
CA LEU A 61 15.70 13.91 16.24
C LEU A 61 16.69 14.02 15.07
N LYS A 62 18.00 14.00 15.34
CA LYS A 62 19.03 13.98 14.29
C LYS A 62 18.98 12.67 13.49
N GLN A 63 18.84 11.53 14.15
CA GLN A 63 18.71 10.22 13.49
C GLN A 63 17.47 10.19 12.59
N HIS A 64 16.32 10.59 13.13
CA HIS A 64 15.09 10.67 12.36
C HIS A 64 15.21 11.65 11.18
N ALA A 65 15.85 12.80 11.38
CA ALA A 65 16.11 13.74 10.29
C ALA A 65 16.97 13.10 9.19
N THR A 66 18.06 12.42 9.54
CA THR A 66 18.91 11.72 8.56
C THR A 66 18.17 10.60 7.84
N GLU A 67 17.35 9.83 8.54
CA GLU A 67 16.53 8.76 7.97
C GLU A 67 15.44 9.31 7.03
N SER A 68 14.84 10.45 7.37
CA SER A 68 13.82 11.12 6.55
C SER A 68 14.41 11.84 5.33
N SER A 69 15.66 12.33 5.43
CA SER A 69 16.36 13.01 4.33
C SER A 69 17.09 12.06 3.39
N ASN A 70 17.15 10.76 3.73
CA ASN A 70 17.80 9.78 2.89
C ASN A 70 16.91 9.48 1.68
N ALA A 71 17.38 9.82 0.48
CA ALA A 71 16.63 9.61 -0.76
C ALA A 71 16.25 8.13 -0.95
N SER A 72 17.12 7.20 -0.54
CA SER A 72 16.88 5.76 -0.70
C SER A 72 15.75 5.22 0.17
N THR A 73 15.56 5.74 1.40
CA THR A 73 14.43 5.35 2.26
C THR A 73 13.13 5.97 1.77
N TRP A 74 13.18 7.19 1.22
CA TRP A 74 12.02 7.83 0.60
C TRP A 74 11.56 7.08 -0.65
N THR A 75 12.48 6.72 -1.55
CA THR A 75 12.15 5.94 -2.76
C THR A 75 11.67 4.54 -2.39
N ALA A 76 12.30 3.86 -1.43
CA ALA A 76 11.85 2.55 -0.97
C ALA A 76 10.41 2.59 -0.41
N ARG A 77 10.09 3.58 0.44
CA ARG A 77 8.73 3.74 0.97
C ARG A 77 7.70 4.09 -0.12
N LEU A 78 8.09 4.89 -1.10
CA LEU A 78 7.22 5.22 -2.23
C LEU A 78 6.91 3.97 -3.05
N LEU A 79 7.93 3.16 -3.36
CA LEU A 79 7.77 1.91 -4.11
C LEU A 79 6.95 0.86 -3.33
N GLU A 80 7.17 0.73 -2.02
CA GLU A 80 6.36 -0.16 -1.16
C GLU A 80 4.88 0.26 -1.10
N GLN A 81 4.59 1.57 -1.15
CA GLN A 81 3.22 2.08 -1.21
C GLN A 81 2.60 1.93 -2.59
N ASP A 82 3.39 2.07 -3.65
CA ASP A 82 2.96 1.91 -5.03
C ASP A 82 2.47 0.46 -5.28
N ASP A 83 3.20 -0.55 -4.81
CA ASP A 83 2.77 -1.96 -4.94
C ASP A 83 1.39 -2.19 -4.31
N ALA A 84 1.15 -1.65 -3.11
CA ALA A 84 -0.14 -1.74 -2.43
C ALA A 84 -1.24 -0.86 -3.06
N HIS A 85 -0.89 0.22 -3.76
CA HIS A 85 -1.83 1.06 -4.51
C HIS A 85 -2.29 0.38 -5.79
N PHE A 86 -1.37 -0.29 -6.51
CA PHE A 86 -1.68 -0.99 -7.75
C PHE A 86 -2.43 -2.30 -7.54
N ASP A 87 -2.23 -2.96 -6.40
CA ASP A 87 -2.97 -4.17 -6.03
C ASP A 87 -4.42 -3.90 -5.61
N ARG A 88 -4.77 -2.66 -5.26
CA ARG A 88 -6.14 -2.25 -4.91
C ARG A 88 -6.96 -1.72 -6.08
N ALA A 89 -6.34 -1.38 -7.20
CA ALA A 89 -7.07 -0.97 -8.39
C ALA A 89 -7.71 -2.22 -9.02
N ASP A 90 -9.04 -2.23 -9.12
CA ASP A 90 -9.80 -3.33 -9.73
C ASP A 90 -9.18 -3.72 -11.09
N GLU A 91 -9.06 -5.03 -11.34
CA GLU A 91 -8.44 -5.58 -12.55
C GLU A 91 -9.09 -4.97 -13.81
N GLY A 92 -8.37 -4.09 -14.51
CA GLY A 92 -8.85 -3.45 -15.73
C GLY A 92 -8.28 -2.06 -16.01
N ILE A 93 -9.13 -1.18 -16.55
CA ILE A 93 -8.74 0.17 -17.01
C ILE A 93 -8.20 1.00 -15.85
N GLU A 94 -8.75 0.86 -14.65
CA GLU A 94 -8.31 1.68 -13.52
C GLU A 94 -6.87 1.38 -13.11
N ARG A 95 -6.46 0.11 -13.13
CA ARG A 95 -5.06 -0.26 -12.89
C ARG A 95 -4.14 0.27 -13.99
N GLU A 96 -4.50 0.07 -15.26
CA GLU A 96 -3.70 0.57 -16.39
C GLU A 96 -3.62 2.10 -16.42
N LEU A 97 -4.71 2.78 -16.06
CA LEU A 97 -4.76 4.24 -15.96
C LEU A 97 -3.86 4.72 -14.82
N THR A 98 -4.01 4.13 -13.63
CA THR A 98 -3.21 4.50 -12.45
C THR A 98 -1.73 4.27 -12.71
N GLN A 99 -1.36 3.19 -13.41
CA GLN A 99 0.02 2.91 -13.81
C GLN A 99 0.54 3.86 -14.90
N ALA A 100 -0.31 4.27 -15.84
CA ALA A 100 0.08 5.22 -16.89
C ALA A 100 0.17 6.67 -16.38
N THR A 101 -0.50 6.98 -15.25
CA THR A 101 -0.60 8.33 -14.69
C THR A 101 0.12 8.48 -13.35
N THR A 102 1.01 7.56 -12.99
CA THR A 102 1.81 7.72 -11.77
C THR A 102 2.78 8.89 -11.89
N GLY A 103 2.81 9.73 -10.85
CA GLY A 103 3.61 10.94 -10.80
C GLY A 103 2.83 12.22 -11.16
N LEU A 104 3.57 13.31 -11.40
CA LEU A 104 2.97 14.62 -11.73
C LEU A 104 2.58 14.66 -13.21
N VAL A 105 1.31 14.36 -13.49
CA VAL A 105 0.74 14.43 -14.84
C VAL A 105 -0.26 15.59 -14.91
N SER A 106 -0.26 16.31 -16.03
CA SER A 106 -1.24 17.39 -16.24
C SER A 106 -2.65 16.83 -16.40
N ALA A 107 -3.67 17.60 -16.02
CA ALA A 107 -5.07 17.21 -16.20
C ALA A 107 -5.46 16.98 -17.67
N ALA A 108 -4.72 17.56 -18.62
CA ALA A 108 -4.90 17.29 -20.05
C ALA A 108 -4.37 15.91 -20.41
N ALA A 109 -3.13 15.60 -20.01
CA ALA A 109 -2.50 14.30 -20.28
C ALA A 109 -3.24 13.14 -19.59
N PHE A 110 -3.81 13.35 -18.39
CA PHE A 110 -4.66 12.37 -17.72
C PHE A 110 -5.93 12.04 -18.53
N ARG A 111 -6.60 13.05 -19.08
CA ARG A 111 -7.82 12.86 -19.88
C ARG A 111 -7.52 12.14 -21.19
N GLU A 112 -6.44 12.51 -21.86
CA GLU A 112 -5.99 11.86 -23.10
C GLU A 112 -5.63 10.38 -22.87
N THR A 113 -4.89 10.09 -21.79
CA THR A 113 -4.54 8.69 -21.45
C THR A 113 -5.77 7.85 -21.11
N LYS A 114 -6.73 8.41 -20.37
CA LYS A 114 -8.02 7.76 -20.10
C LYS A 114 -8.79 7.46 -21.38
N GLU A 115 -8.98 8.45 -22.25
CA GLU A 115 -9.72 8.29 -23.51
C GLU A 115 -9.07 7.24 -24.42
N ARG A 116 -7.74 7.23 -24.50
CA ARG A 116 -6.98 6.23 -25.26
C ARG A 116 -7.20 4.80 -24.73
N LEU A 117 -7.21 4.61 -23.41
CA LEU A 117 -7.42 3.30 -22.80
C LEU A 117 -8.86 2.81 -23.00
N GLU A 118 -9.84 3.70 -22.85
CA GLU A 118 -11.26 3.40 -23.12
C GLU A 118 -11.48 3.00 -24.59
N LYS A 119 -10.86 3.72 -25.53
CA LYS A 119 -10.94 3.41 -26.96
C LYS A 119 -10.32 2.05 -27.28
N ARG A 120 -9.14 1.75 -26.74
CA ARG A 120 -8.47 0.47 -26.93
C ARG A 120 -9.32 -0.70 -26.41
N LYS A 121 -9.95 -0.56 -25.25
CA LYS A 121 -10.84 -1.60 -24.70
C LYS A 121 -12.10 -1.77 -25.54
N ALA A 122 -12.66 -0.68 -26.05
CA ALA A 122 -13.81 -0.74 -26.96
C ALA A 122 -13.45 -1.48 -28.27
N GLU A 123 -12.28 -1.19 -28.85
CA GLU A 123 -11.78 -1.89 -30.04
C GLU A 123 -11.56 -3.39 -29.78
N GLN A 124 -10.93 -3.74 -28.64
CA GLN A 124 -10.75 -5.13 -28.23
C GLN A 124 -12.08 -5.86 -28.01
N ALA A 125 -13.07 -5.21 -27.39
CA ALA A 125 -14.39 -5.80 -27.19
C ALA A 125 -15.11 -6.07 -28.53
N VAL A 126 -14.94 -5.19 -29.51
CA VAL A 126 -15.47 -5.38 -30.87
C VAL A 126 -14.76 -6.53 -31.58
N GLU A 127 -13.43 -6.61 -31.50
CA GLU A 127 -12.66 -7.72 -32.09
C GLU A 127 -12.98 -9.07 -31.43
N GLU A 128 -13.09 -9.12 -30.11
CA GLU A 128 -13.48 -10.33 -29.40
C GLU A 128 -14.90 -10.79 -29.75
N ALA A 129 -15.84 -9.85 -29.90
CA ALA A 129 -17.19 -10.14 -30.34
C ALA A 129 -17.20 -10.68 -31.78
N ALA A 130 -16.41 -10.07 -32.68
CA ALA A 130 -16.26 -10.53 -34.06
C ALA A 130 -15.65 -11.93 -34.13
N GLN A 131 -14.58 -12.21 -33.38
CA GLN A 131 -13.95 -13.53 -33.32
C GLN A 131 -14.89 -14.60 -32.73
N LYS A 132 -15.67 -14.26 -31.70
CA LYS A 132 -16.69 -15.17 -31.14
C LYS A 132 -17.77 -15.48 -32.18
N ALA A 133 -18.27 -14.46 -32.89
CA ALA A 133 -19.26 -14.64 -33.95
C ALA A 133 -18.72 -15.47 -35.12
N GLU A 134 -17.46 -15.29 -35.50
CA GLU A 134 -16.81 -16.06 -36.56
C GLU A 134 -16.66 -17.55 -36.17
N LYS A 135 -16.18 -17.82 -34.96
CA LYS A 135 -16.07 -19.19 -34.43
C LYS A 135 -17.44 -19.88 -34.35
N GLU A 136 -18.48 -19.16 -33.95
CA GLU A 136 -19.85 -19.68 -33.91
C GLU A 136 -20.39 -19.96 -35.32
N ALA A 137 -20.15 -19.07 -36.27
CA ALA A 137 -20.52 -19.25 -37.66
C ALA A 137 -19.81 -20.45 -38.32
N GLU A 138 -18.51 -20.63 -38.05
CA GLU A 138 -17.73 -21.78 -38.54
C GLU A 138 -18.25 -23.10 -37.94
N ALA A 139 -18.53 -23.11 -36.63
CA ALA A 139 -19.12 -24.27 -35.96
C ALA A 139 -20.49 -24.63 -36.55
N ARG A 140 -21.33 -23.63 -36.86
CA ARG A 140 -22.64 -23.83 -37.49
C ARG A 140 -22.50 -24.38 -38.92
N ARG A 141 -21.55 -23.88 -39.71
CA ARG A 141 -21.25 -24.39 -41.06
C ARG A 141 -20.79 -25.85 -41.02
N LYS A 142 -19.89 -26.23 -40.10
CA LYS A 142 -19.45 -27.62 -39.91
C LYS A 142 -20.61 -28.56 -39.54
N ARG A 143 -21.53 -28.12 -38.67
CA ARG A 143 -22.73 -28.89 -38.29
C ARG A 143 -23.66 -29.14 -39.48
N LEU A 144 -23.90 -28.11 -40.30
CA LEU A 144 -24.75 -28.23 -41.50
C LEU A 144 -24.14 -29.19 -42.53
N ARG A 145 -22.85 -29.08 -42.79
CA ARG A 145 -22.13 -29.96 -43.73
C ARG A 145 -22.21 -31.43 -43.29
N LYS A 146 -21.91 -31.72 -42.01
CA LYS A 146 -22.05 -33.08 -41.45
C LYS A 146 -23.49 -33.61 -41.58
N LYS A 147 -24.49 -32.75 -41.38
CA LYS A 147 -25.91 -33.15 -41.52
C LYS A 147 -26.28 -33.44 -42.97
N GLN A 148 -25.75 -32.69 -43.94
CA GLN A 148 -25.94 -32.97 -45.37
C GLN A 148 -25.23 -34.25 -45.80
N GLU A 149 -23.98 -34.45 -45.39
CA GLU A 149 -23.22 -35.67 -45.68
C GLU A 149 -23.93 -36.92 -45.14
N LYS A 150 -24.47 -36.87 -43.91
CA LYS A 150 -25.29 -37.96 -43.36
C LYS A 150 -26.54 -38.25 -44.20
N ARG A 151 -27.28 -37.21 -44.58
CA ARG A 151 -28.48 -37.37 -45.42
C ARG A 151 -28.17 -37.96 -46.79
N GLN A 152 -27.05 -37.59 -47.40
CA GLN A 152 -26.61 -38.16 -48.67
C GLN A 152 -26.21 -39.64 -48.51
N GLN A 153 -25.54 -40.00 -47.42
CA GLN A 153 -25.21 -41.41 -47.12
C GLN A 153 -26.45 -42.25 -46.82
N GLU A 154 -27.44 -41.70 -46.09
CA GLU A 154 -28.72 -42.36 -45.83
C GLU A 154 -29.53 -42.53 -47.12
N ALA A 155 -29.60 -41.50 -47.97
CA ALA A 155 -30.28 -41.57 -49.27
C ALA A 155 -29.60 -42.56 -50.23
N ALA A 156 -28.26 -42.60 -50.27
CA ALA A 156 -27.52 -43.56 -51.08
C ALA A 156 -27.68 -45.01 -50.60
N LYS A 157 -27.96 -45.23 -49.31
CA LYS A 157 -28.32 -46.56 -48.78
C LYS A 157 -29.77 -46.95 -49.09
N LEU A 158 -30.68 -45.98 -49.19
CA LEU A 158 -32.09 -46.19 -49.54
C LEU A 158 -32.32 -46.29 -51.06
N SER A 159 -31.37 -45.86 -51.89
CA SER A 159 -31.48 -45.94 -53.36
C SER A 159 -30.93 -47.25 -53.97
N PHE A 160 -30.77 -48.31 -53.17
CA PHE A 160 -30.30 -49.63 -53.62
C PHE A 160 -31.27 -50.77 -53.24
N ASP A 161 -32.51 -50.45 -52.86
CA ASP A 161 -33.53 -51.46 -52.49
C ASP A 161 -34.87 -51.16 -53.18
N ASP A 162 -34.82 -50.94 -54.50
CA ASP A 162 -36.01 -51.02 -55.35
C ASP A 162 -35.67 -51.83 -56.61
N ASP A 163 -36.14 -53.08 -56.54
CA ASP A 163 -36.58 -53.97 -57.62
C ASP A 163 -35.56 -54.52 -58.65
N ASP A 164 -35.23 -55.80 -58.50
CA ASP A 164 -35.22 -56.77 -59.60
C ASP A 164 -35.14 -58.20 -59.03
N GLY A 165 -36.30 -58.78 -58.71
CA GLY A 165 -36.39 -60.13 -58.16
C GLY A 165 -37.78 -60.75 -58.27
N VAL A 166 -38.48 -60.55 -59.38
CA VAL A 166 -39.70 -61.33 -59.70
C VAL A 166 -39.31 -62.80 -59.90
N GLU A 167 -39.66 -63.64 -58.93
CA GLU A 167 -39.56 -65.09 -59.01
C GLU A 167 -40.44 -65.63 -60.15
N GLY A 168 -39.81 -65.96 -61.28
CA GLY A 168 -40.36 -66.85 -62.29
C GLY A 168 -40.38 -68.29 -61.77
N GLY A 169 -41.58 -68.82 -61.58
CA GLY A 169 -41.79 -70.13 -60.97
C GLY A 169 -41.36 -71.33 -61.82
N GLY A 170 -41.00 -72.40 -61.09
CA GLY A 170 -41.55 -73.74 -61.30
C GLY A 170 -40.90 -74.62 -62.35
N GLU A 171 -39.78 -75.25 -62.01
CA GLU A 171 -39.24 -76.41 -62.71
C GLU A 171 -39.87 -77.71 -62.14
N THR A 172 -40.45 -78.49 -63.06
CA THR A 172 -40.77 -79.92 -63.13
C THR A 172 -40.76 -80.81 -61.87
N GLY A 173 -41.84 -81.61 -61.73
CA GLY A 173 -41.87 -82.86 -60.96
C GLY A 173 -42.56 -83.97 -61.75
N ASP A 174 -41.75 -84.87 -62.32
CA ASP A 174 -42.10 -86.17 -62.88
C ASP A 174 -42.08 -87.20 -61.73
N GLY A 175 -43.08 -88.08 -61.62
CA GLY A 175 -43.18 -89.14 -60.60
C GLY A 175 -44.54 -89.34 -59.95
#